data_AF-A0AA97HJY5-F1
#
_entry.id   AF-A0AA97HJY5-F1
#
_cell.length_a   1.000
_cell.length_b   1.000
_cell.length_c   1.000
_cell.angle_alpha   90.00
_cell.angle_beta   90.00
_cell.angle_gamma   90.00
#
_symmetry.space_group_name_H-M   'P 1'
#
loop_
_entity.id
_entity.type
_entity.pdbx_description
1 polymer ?
#
loop_
_entity_poly.entity_id
_entity_poly.type
_entity_poly.pdbx_seq_one_letter_code
_entity_poly.pdbx_strand_id
1 'polypeptide(L)'
;MGLVTAAVISPLASAQMYNGNAVYKVMRSNGSPQLIVANRAPGENLTITYPGATSSRRVTANACGLIVLRDGASSSLADLVSVDSSPINQASLPTQLLPRCVDGNLEEARPANFKTGAGEVVVVKTPNTVYEAVYAGGRERRVTANACGFAAVNSTSALDWADAANQSFSIGGISYNMNTLPIANPEPLCRSGQLYNPAGWP
;
A
#
# COMPACT_ATOMS: atom_id res chain seq x y z
N MET A 1 16.42 -55.38 16.44
CA MET A 1 15.20 -54.96 15.74
C MET A 1 14.82 -53.58 16.24
N GLY A 2 15.12 -52.53 15.49
CA GLY A 2 14.83 -51.14 15.89
C GLY A 2 13.48 -50.71 15.32
N LEU A 3 12.56 -50.29 16.19
CA LEU A 3 11.31 -49.66 15.79
C LEU A 3 11.62 -48.30 15.17
N VAL A 4 11.32 -48.12 13.89
CA VAL A 4 11.28 -46.82 13.23
C VAL A 4 9.87 -46.27 13.43
N THR A 5 9.68 -45.40 14.43
CA THR A 5 8.44 -44.61 14.55
C THR A 5 8.40 -43.58 13.44
N ALA A 6 7.62 -43.85 12.40
CA ALA A 6 7.29 -42.86 11.38
C ALA A 6 6.44 -41.75 12.03
N ALA A 7 6.99 -40.54 12.09
CA ALA A 7 6.20 -39.37 12.45
C ALA A 7 5.15 -39.15 11.36
N VAL A 8 3.87 -39.29 11.72
CA VAL A 8 2.76 -38.92 10.84
C VAL A 8 2.77 -37.40 10.74
N ILE A 9 3.29 -36.87 9.64
CA ILE A 9 3.20 -35.45 9.32
C ILE A 9 1.75 -35.22 8.87
N SER A 10 0.89 -34.79 9.79
CA SER A 10 -0.44 -34.33 9.41
C SER A 10 -0.28 -33.19 8.39
N PRO A 11 -0.97 -33.23 7.24
CA PRO A 11 -0.89 -32.14 6.29
C PRO A 11 -1.33 -30.86 7.00
N LEU A 12 -0.48 -29.82 6.93
CA LEU A 12 -0.83 -28.48 7.42
C LEU A 12 -2.16 -28.09 6.77
N ALA A 13 -3.15 -27.72 7.58
CA ALA A 13 -4.44 -27.30 7.09
C ALA A 13 -4.26 -26.06 6.20
N SER A 14 -4.36 -26.23 4.89
CA SER A 14 -4.39 -25.13 3.95
C SER A 14 -5.78 -24.50 3.99
N ALA A 15 -5.83 -23.16 3.98
CA ALA A 15 -7.08 -22.43 4.01
C ALA A 15 -7.92 -22.80 2.79
N GLN A 16 -9.17 -23.18 3.03
CA GLN A 16 -10.08 -23.56 1.96
C GLN A 16 -10.37 -22.35 1.07
N MET A 17 -10.32 -22.58 -0.24
CA MET A 17 -10.84 -21.66 -1.24
C MET A 17 -12.36 -21.55 -1.09
N TYR A 18 -12.94 -20.41 -1.45
CA TYR A 18 -14.39 -20.23 -1.41
C TYR A 18 -14.98 -20.37 -2.81
N ASN A 19 -15.82 -21.38 -3.06
CA ASN A 19 -16.35 -21.70 -4.39
C ASN A 19 -15.24 -21.79 -5.46
N GLY A 20 -14.11 -22.41 -5.10
CA GLY A 20 -12.92 -22.50 -5.96
C GLY A 20 -12.11 -21.21 -6.12
N ASN A 21 -12.49 -20.10 -5.47
CA ASN A 21 -11.75 -18.84 -5.51
C ASN A 21 -10.79 -18.72 -4.33
N ALA A 22 -9.51 -18.50 -4.62
CA ALA A 22 -8.49 -18.22 -3.60
C ALA A 22 -8.54 -16.77 -3.09
N VAL A 23 -9.25 -15.88 -3.77
CA VAL A 23 -9.40 -14.47 -3.38
C VAL A 23 -10.88 -14.14 -3.32
N TYR A 24 -11.34 -13.73 -2.15
CA TYR A 24 -12.74 -13.40 -1.89
C TYR A 24 -12.82 -12.36 -0.78
N LYS A 25 -14.01 -11.81 -0.56
CA LYS A 25 -14.26 -10.91 0.57
C LYS A 25 -15.23 -11.54 1.56
N VAL A 26 -15.08 -11.15 2.81
CA VAL A 26 -16.04 -11.45 3.88
C VAL A 26 -16.59 -10.14 4.43
N MET A 27 -17.81 -10.17 4.94
CA MET A 27 -18.40 -9.01 5.61
C MET A 27 -18.23 -9.18 7.11
N ARG A 28 -17.48 -8.27 7.74
CA ARG A 28 -17.32 -8.29 9.20
C ARG A 28 -18.63 -7.87 9.89
N SER A 29 -18.75 -8.18 11.17
CA SER A 29 -19.93 -7.82 11.98
C SER A 29 -20.22 -6.31 12.03
N ASN A 30 -19.21 -5.47 11.82
CA ASN A 30 -19.35 -4.01 11.73
C ASN A 30 -19.74 -3.51 10.32
N GLY A 31 -20.05 -4.39 9.38
CA GLY A 31 -20.40 -4.05 8.00
C GLY A 31 -19.21 -3.70 7.10
N SER A 32 -17.98 -3.68 7.63
CA SER A 32 -16.79 -3.43 6.80
C SER A 32 -16.36 -4.69 6.05
N PRO A 33 -15.98 -4.58 4.77
CA PRO A 33 -15.47 -5.72 4.04
C PRO A 33 -14.02 -6.02 4.45
N GLN A 34 -13.65 -7.30 4.39
CA GLN A 34 -12.29 -7.77 4.59
C GLN A 34 -11.92 -8.68 3.42
N LEU A 35 -10.76 -8.43 2.83
CA LEU A 35 -10.23 -9.27 1.76
C LEU A 35 -9.51 -10.48 2.35
N ILE A 36 -9.83 -11.67 1.86
CA ILE A 36 -9.17 -12.93 2.22
C ILE A 36 -8.41 -13.45 1.01
N VAL A 37 -7.16 -13.84 1.25
CA VAL A 37 -6.29 -14.52 0.28
C VAL A 37 -5.95 -15.89 0.85
N ALA A 38 -6.65 -16.92 0.36
CA ALA A 38 -6.53 -18.31 0.78
C ALA A 38 -5.55 -19.11 -0.08
N ASN A 39 -5.39 -20.40 0.26
CA ASN A 39 -4.50 -21.36 -0.40
C ASN A 39 -3.04 -20.88 -0.46
N ARG A 40 -2.52 -20.44 0.68
CA ARG A 40 -1.15 -19.94 0.85
C ARG A 40 -0.36 -20.83 1.77
N ALA A 41 0.96 -20.86 1.59
CA ALA A 41 1.83 -21.55 2.54
C ALA A 41 1.84 -20.79 3.87
N PRO A 42 1.83 -21.48 5.04
CA PRO A 42 2.01 -20.83 6.32
C PRO A 42 3.26 -19.95 6.35
N GLY A 43 3.11 -18.67 6.71
CA GLY A 43 4.20 -17.70 6.74
C GLY A 43 4.56 -17.08 5.38
N GLU A 44 3.85 -17.43 4.30
CA GLU A 44 4.07 -16.82 2.98
C GLU A 44 3.82 -15.31 3.03
N ASN A 45 4.79 -14.54 2.55
CA ASN A 45 4.66 -13.09 2.40
C ASN A 45 4.06 -12.75 1.04
N LEU A 46 2.93 -12.05 1.05
CA LEU A 46 2.20 -11.62 -0.12
C LEU A 46 2.34 -10.11 -0.26
N THR A 47 2.58 -9.65 -1.48
CA THR A 47 2.49 -8.23 -1.84
C THR A 47 1.18 -8.00 -2.57
N ILE A 48 0.38 -7.06 -2.06
CA ILE A 48 -0.84 -6.59 -2.68
C ILE A 48 -0.58 -5.17 -3.18
N THR A 49 -0.75 -4.96 -4.48
CA THR A 49 -0.53 -3.66 -5.11
C THR A 49 -1.87 -3.01 -5.43
N TYR A 50 -2.04 -1.75 -5.07
CA TYR A 50 -3.24 -0.96 -5.29
C TYR A 50 -2.90 0.16 -6.27
N PRO A 51 -2.95 -0.08 -7.59
CA PRO A 51 -2.43 0.86 -8.59
C PRO A 51 -3.14 2.22 -8.60
N GLY A 52 -4.41 2.27 -8.19
CA GLY A 52 -5.18 3.51 -8.07
C GLY A 52 -4.92 4.28 -6.78
N ALA A 53 -4.37 3.64 -5.75
CA ALA A 53 -4.16 4.25 -4.44
C ALA A 53 -3.02 5.27 -4.50
N THR A 54 -3.23 6.41 -3.85
CA THR A 54 -2.13 7.35 -3.62
C THR A 54 -1.32 6.94 -2.39
N SER A 55 -0.05 7.29 -2.41
CA SER A 55 0.80 7.29 -1.22
C SER A 55 1.09 8.73 -0.83
N SER A 56 1.28 8.97 0.46
CA SER A 56 1.68 10.29 0.94
C SER A 56 2.84 10.19 1.91
N ARG A 57 3.65 11.24 1.95
CA ARG A 57 4.70 11.41 2.96
C ARG A 57 4.77 12.84 3.44
N ARG A 58 5.13 12.99 4.71
CA ARG A 58 5.43 14.29 5.29
C ARG A 58 6.78 14.77 4.79
N VAL A 59 6.81 16.02 4.33
CA VAL A 59 8.00 16.71 3.86
C VAL A 59 8.09 18.05 4.57
N THR A 60 9.30 18.49 4.90
CA THR A 60 9.49 19.75 5.64
C THR A 60 10.23 20.73 4.76
N ALA A 61 9.72 21.95 4.64
CA ALA A 61 10.44 23.02 4.00
C ALA A 61 11.64 23.42 4.88
N ASN A 62 12.81 23.58 4.27
CA ASN A 62 14.00 24.01 5.00
C ASN A 62 13.86 25.45 5.54
N ALA A 63 14.90 25.96 6.19
CA ALA A 63 14.92 27.32 6.75
C ALA A 63 14.71 28.43 5.72
N CYS A 64 14.86 28.14 4.42
CA CYS A 64 14.63 29.08 3.33
C CYS A 64 13.35 28.79 2.54
N GLY A 65 12.47 27.89 3.03
CA GLY A 65 11.20 27.62 2.39
C GLY A 65 11.26 26.67 1.20
N LEU A 66 12.34 25.90 1.03
CA LEU A 66 12.45 24.92 -0.06
C LEU A 66 12.18 23.50 0.42
N ILE A 67 11.34 22.78 -0.32
CA ILE A 67 11.19 21.33 -0.24
C ILE A 67 11.84 20.74 -1.48
N VAL A 68 12.88 19.92 -1.31
CA VAL A 68 13.54 19.22 -2.41
C VAL A 68 13.02 17.79 -2.46
N LEU A 69 12.22 17.47 -3.46
CA LEU A 69 11.69 16.15 -3.70
C LEU A 69 12.60 15.42 -4.69
N ARG A 70 13.02 14.22 -4.31
CA ARG A 70 13.86 13.34 -5.11
C ARG A 70 13.11 12.06 -5.46
N ASP A 71 13.50 11.49 -6.58
CA ASP A 71 13.01 10.19 -7.04
C ASP A 71 13.47 9.10 -6.05
N GLY A 72 12.60 8.13 -5.78
CA GLY A 72 12.88 7.05 -4.84
C GLY A 72 11.98 5.86 -5.07
N ALA A 73 12.39 4.68 -4.59
CA ALA A 73 11.73 3.40 -4.87
C ALA A 73 10.24 3.35 -4.49
N SER A 74 9.81 4.13 -3.49
CA SER A 74 8.42 4.20 -3.02
C SER A 74 7.78 5.57 -3.21
N SER A 75 8.46 6.51 -3.89
CA SER A 75 8.00 7.88 -4.09
C SER A 75 8.57 8.39 -5.40
N SER A 76 8.12 7.79 -6.52
CA SER A 76 8.65 8.22 -7.80
C SER A 76 8.21 9.64 -8.09
N LEU A 77 9.14 10.49 -8.55
CA LEU A 77 8.76 11.82 -8.97
C LEU A 77 7.78 11.75 -10.13
N ALA A 78 7.89 10.79 -11.06
CA ALA A 78 6.93 10.64 -12.16
C ALA A 78 5.47 10.55 -11.67
N ASP A 79 5.27 10.04 -10.46
CA ASP A 79 3.98 9.88 -9.82
C ASP A 79 3.58 11.05 -8.91
N LEU A 80 4.42 12.08 -8.70
CA LEU A 80 4.08 13.21 -7.84
C LEU A 80 2.82 13.93 -8.34
N VAL A 81 1.77 13.91 -7.52
CA VAL A 81 0.46 14.52 -7.82
C VAL A 81 0.39 15.93 -7.24
N SER A 82 0.67 16.08 -5.95
CA SER A 82 0.50 17.35 -5.25
C SER A 82 1.42 17.49 -4.04
N VAL A 83 1.60 18.74 -3.61
CA VAL A 83 2.16 19.06 -2.30
C VAL A 83 1.19 20.00 -1.60
N ASP A 84 0.66 19.58 -0.46
CA ASP A 84 -0.29 20.35 0.34
C ASP A 84 -1.52 20.75 -0.50
N SER A 85 -2.12 19.73 -1.11
CA SER A 85 -3.26 19.81 -2.05
C SER A 85 -3.03 20.66 -3.30
N SER A 86 -1.86 21.30 -3.46
CA SER A 86 -1.51 22.07 -4.64
C SER A 86 -0.97 21.13 -5.72
N PRO A 87 -1.65 20.97 -6.87
CA PRO A 87 -1.21 20.04 -7.91
C PRO A 87 0.14 20.46 -8.48
N ILE A 88 1.00 19.48 -8.76
CA ILE A 88 2.33 19.70 -9.34
C ILE A 88 2.37 19.10 -10.74
N ASN A 89 2.22 19.95 -11.77
CA ASN A 89 2.50 19.53 -13.14
C ASN A 89 3.99 19.70 -13.45
N GLN A 90 4.72 18.62 -13.25
CA GLN A 90 6.15 18.53 -13.49
C GLN A 90 6.61 18.87 -14.91
N ALA A 91 5.79 18.64 -15.94
CA ALA A 91 6.15 18.99 -17.31
C ALA A 91 6.13 20.50 -17.54
N SER A 92 5.39 21.24 -16.70
CA SER A 92 5.29 22.71 -16.79
C SER A 92 6.31 23.47 -15.94
N LEU A 93 7.04 22.76 -15.07
CA LEU A 93 8.00 23.40 -14.17
C LEU A 93 9.25 23.86 -14.94
N PRO A 94 9.70 25.11 -14.77
CA PRO A 94 10.95 25.57 -15.36
C PRO A 94 12.14 24.84 -14.72
N THR A 95 13.19 24.61 -15.51
CA THR A 95 14.47 24.07 -14.98
C THR A 95 15.36 25.21 -14.51
N GLN A 96 15.82 25.18 -13.27
CA GLN A 96 16.67 26.20 -12.64
C GLN A 96 17.72 25.57 -11.73
N LEU A 97 18.77 26.32 -11.39
CA LEU A 97 19.74 25.89 -10.38
C LEU A 97 19.14 26.03 -8.98
N LEU A 98 19.46 25.07 -8.10
CA LEU A 98 19.06 25.11 -6.69
C LEU A 98 19.83 26.25 -6.00
N PRO A 99 19.16 27.30 -5.51
CA PRO A 99 19.83 28.41 -4.82
C PRO A 99 20.36 27.95 -3.46
N ARG A 100 21.38 28.66 -2.95
CA ARG A 100 21.88 28.43 -1.60
C ARG A 100 20.96 29.07 -0.57
N CYS A 101 20.88 28.43 0.58
CA CYS A 101 20.21 28.94 1.77
C CYS A 101 21.26 29.47 2.74
N VAL A 102 21.22 30.78 3.03
CA VAL A 102 22.18 31.48 3.91
C VAL A 102 21.38 32.23 4.97
N ASP A 103 21.60 31.89 6.24
CA ASP A 103 20.93 32.53 7.39
C ASP A 103 19.39 32.59 7.26
N GLY A 104 18.79 31.52 6.75
CA GLY A 104 17.33 31.41 6.56
C GLY A 104 16.77 32.16 5.34
N ASN A 105 17.64 32.74 4.50
CA ASN A 105 17.24 33.43 3.27
C ASN A 105 17.84 32.76 2.03
N LEU A 106 17.10 32.78 0.93
CA LEU A 106 17.64 32.36 -0.36
C LEU A 106 18.58 33.43 -0.91
N GLU A 107 19.77 33.02 -1.33
CA GLU A 107 20.72 33.90 -2.03
C GLU A 107 20.11 34.47 -3.32
N GLU A 108 19.21 33.71 -3.96
CA GLU A 108 18.41 34.12 -5.10
C GLU A 108 16.94 33.75 -4.88
N ALA A 109 16.04 34.73 -4.94
CA ALA A 109 14.62 34.52 -4.70
C ALA A 109 13.99 33.58 -5.74
N ARG A 110 13.19 32.62 -5.27
CA ARG A 110 12.40 31.71 -6.12
C ARG A 110 10.92 31.86 -5.75
N PRO A 111 10.11 32.62 -6.50
CA PRO A 111 8.70 32.81 -6.16
C PRO A 111 7.81 31.63 -6.58
N ALA A 112 8.33 30.68 -7.36
CA ALA A 112 7.56 29.58 -7.92
C ALA A 112 8.33 28.26 -7.85
N ASN A 113 7.59 27.16 -7.90
CA ASN A 113 8.12 25.80 -7.98
C ASN A 113 8.94 25.62 -9.27
N PHE A 114 9.98 24.80 -9.21
CA PHE A 114 10.88 24.56 -10.34
C PHE A 114 11.47 23.15 -10.28
N LYS A 115 12.23 22.77 -11.31
CA LYS A 115 13.03 21.54 -11.33
C LYS A 115 14.51 21.85 -11.37
N THR A 116 15.33 21.01 -10.76
CA THR A 116 16.80 21.13 -10.91
C THR A 116 17.26 20.45 -12.20
N GLY A 117 18.49 20.74 -12.63
CA GLY A 117 19.12 20.03 -13.76
C GLY A 117 19.31 18.53 -13.51
N ALA A 118 19.21 18.08 -12.26
CA ALA A 118 19.23 16.67 -11.87
C ALA A 118 17.83 16.01 -11.88
N GLY A 119 16.78 16.75 -12.24
CA GLY A 119 15.40 16.25 -12.27
C GLY A 119 14.66 16.29 -10.94
N GLU A 120 15.26 16.85 -9.88
CA GLU A 120 14.58 17.04 -8.59
C GLU A 120 13.47 18.07 -8.74
N VAL A 121 12.35 17.88 -8.03
CA VAL A 121 11.27 18.87 -7.97
C VAL A 121 11.48 19.71 -6.71
N VAL A 122 11.60 21.03 -6.88
CA VAL A 122 11.72 21.98 -5.79
C VAL A 122 10.41 22.72 -5.63
N VAL A 123 9.80 22.59 -4.45
CA VAL A 123 8.55 23.26 -4.10
C VAL A 123 8.86 24.39 -3.12
N VAL A 124 8.43 25.60 -3.46
CA VAL A 124 8.60 26.80 -2.63
C VAL A 124 7.39 26.92 -1.70
N LYS A 125 7.67 26.99 -0.41
CA LYS A 125 6.67 27.00 0.67
C LYS A 125 7.15 27.86 1.84
N THR A 126 6.32 28.04 2.86
CA THR A 126 6.72 28.71 4.11
C THR A 126 7.86 27.94 4.80
N PRO A 127 8.95 28.62 5.22
CA PRO A 127 10.07 28.00 5.92
C PRO A 127 9.68 27.22 7.17
N ASN A 128 10.38 26.12 7.43
CA ASN A 128 10.23 25.27 8.62
C ASN A 128 8.82 24.69 8.85
N THR A 129 7.97 24.68 7.82
CA THR A 129 6.63 24.11 7.88
C THR A 129 6.60 22.71 7.30
N VAL A 130 5.80 21.83 7.90
CA VAL A 130 5.55 20.46 7.43
C VAL A 130 4.37 20.46 6.46
N TYR A 131 4.55 19.78 5.34
CA TYR A 131 3.57 19.59 4.29
C TYR A 131 3.42 18.10 3.95
N GLU A 132 2.38 17.78 3.20
CA GLU A 132 2.15 16.44 2.68
C GLU A 132 2.40 16.41 1.18
N ALA A 133 3.33 15.56 0.74
CA ALA A 133 3.53 15.26 -0.67
C ALA A 133 2.78 13.98 -1.02
N VAL A 134 1.94 14.05 -2.05
CA VAL A 134 1.06 12.96 -2.51
C VAL A 134 1.56 12.45 -3.86
N TYR A 135 1.67 11.13 -3.98
CA TYR A 135 2.15 10.42 -5.15
C TYR A 135 1.09 9.43 -5.64
N ALA A 136 0.91 9.34 -6.95
CA ALA A 136 0.22 8.27 -7.67
C ALA A 136 1.14 7.03 -7.75
N GLY A 137 0.88 6.10 -8.66
CA GLY A 137 1.76 4.94 -8.89
C GLY A 137 1.44 3.73 -8.00
N GLY A 138 0.42 3.86 -7.15
CA GLY A 138 -0.11 2.78 -6.37
C GLY A 138 0.58 2.58 -5.04
N ARG A 139 -0.12 1.88 -4.15
CA ARG A 139 0.41 1.48 -2.85
C ARG A 139 0.67 -0.01 -2.84
N GLU A 140 1.76 -0.42 -2.20
CA GLU A 140 1.97 -1.83 -1.86
C GLU A 140 1.66 -2.09 -0.39
N ARG A 141 1.00 -3.22 -0.12
CA ARG A 141 0.80 -3.74 1.23
C ARG A 141 1.34 -5.16 1.28
N ARG A 142 2.27 -5.40 2.22
CA ARG A 142 2.72 -6.75 2.56
C ARG A 142 1.80 -7.34 3.61
N VAL A 143 1.34 -8.55 3.37
CA VAL A 143 0.58 -9.35 4.34
C VAL A 143 1.15 -10.75 4.39
N THR A 144 1.13 -11.35 5.58
CA THR A 144 1.67 -12.69 5.80
C THR A 144 0.53 -13.67 5.99
N ALA A 145 0.58 -14.81 5.29
CA ALA A 145 -0.35 -15.90 5.51
C ALA A 145 -0.15 -16.49 6.91
N ASN A 146 -1.26 -16.69 7.63
CA ASN A 146 -1.24 -17.27 8.97
C ASN A 146 -0.92 -18.79 8.93
N ALA A 147 -0.88 -19.42 10.11
CA ALA A 147 -0.59 -20.84 10.25
C ALA A 147 -1.59 -21.77 9.51
N CYS A 148 -2.78 -21.26 9.21
CA CYS A 148 -3.82 -21.99 8.48
C CYS A 148 -3.83 -21.66 6.98
N GLY A 149 -2.81 -20.97 6.46
CA GLY A 149 -2.63 -20.76 5.02
C GLY A 149 -3.54 -19.72 4.37
N PHE A 150 -3.99 -18.69 5.12
CA PHE A 150 -4.62 -17.51 4.53
C PHE A 150 -4.09 -16.20 5.12
N ALA A 151 -4.14 -15.14 4.32
CA ALA A 151 -3.91 -13.77 4.77
C ALA A 151 -5.24 -12.99 4.75
N ALA A 152 -5.46 -12.16 5.76
CA ALA A 152 -6.62 -11.28 5.86
C ALA A 152 -6.17 -9.82 5.79
N VAL A 153 -6.84 -9.04 4.95
CA VAL A 153 -6.53 -7.63 4.74
C VAL A 153 -7.74 -6.81 5.19
N ASN A 154 -7.60 -6.23 6.38
CA ASN A 154 -8.60 -5.37 6.97
C ASN A 154 -8.56 -3.98 6.36
N SER A 155 -9.73 -3.34 6.29
CA SER A 155 -9.83 -1.91 6.07
C SER A 155 -9.13 -1.16 7.20
N THR A 156 -8.42 -0.09 6.87
CA THR A 156 -7.80 0.84 7.82
C THR A 156 -8.01 2.26 7.33
N SER A 157 -7.65 3.28 8.13
CA SER A 157 -7.67 4.67 7.65
C SER A 157 -6.76 4.91 6.45
N ALA A 158 -5.72 4.09 6.28
CA ALA A 158 -4.89 4.11 5.08
C ALA A 158 -5.57 3.31 3.93
N LEU A 159 -6.10 2.12 4.21
CA LEU A 159 -6.78 1.27 3.23
C LEU A 159 -8.28 1.27 3.48
N ASP A 160 -8.95 2.31 3.03
CA ASP A 160 -10.40 2.35 3.07
C ASP A 160 -10.98 1.64 1.84
N TRP A 161 -11.75 0.58 2.07
CA TRP A 161 -12.45 -0.13 1.00
C TRP A 161 -13.71 0.60 0.51
N ALA A 162 -14.04 1.77 1.04
CA ALA A 162 -15.00 2.68 0.43
C ALA A 162 -14.36 3.59 -0.63
N ASP A 163 -13.03 3.79 -0.57
CA ASP A 163 -12.30 4.59 -1.54
C ASP A 163 -12.20 3.85 -2.89
N ALA A 164 -12.60 4.54 -3.95
CA ALA A 164 -12.52 4.05 -5.34
C ALA A 164 -11.09 3.65 -5.72
N ALA A 165 -10.10 4.38 -5.19
CA ALA A 165 -8.68 4.15 -5.43
C ALA A 165 -8.18 2.79 -4.91
N ASN A 166 -8.86 2.24 -3.90
CA ASN A 166 -8.53 0.95 -3.28
C ASN A 166 -9.35 -0.22 -3.84
N GLN A 167 -10.32 0.02 -4.73
CA GLN A 167 -11.18 -1.06 -5.27
C GLN A 167 -10.44 -2.01 -6.19
N SER A 168 -9.51 -1.48 -6.98
CA SER A 168 -8.70 -2.26 -7.92
C SER A 168 -7.36 -2.55 -7.28
N PHE A 169 -6.98 -3.83 -7.24
CA PHE A 169 -5.73 -4.28 -6.67
C PHE A 169 -5.19 -5.50 -7.41
N SER A 170 -3.93 -5.84 -7.22
CA SER A 170 -3.31 -7.04 -7.79
C SER A 170 -2.50 -7.82 -6.77
N ILE A 171 -2.51 -9.15 -6.90
CA ILE A 171 -1.74 -10.08 -6.06
C ILE A 171 -0.94 -10.97 -7.00
N GLY A 172 0.40 -10.92 -6.91
CA GLY A 172 1.27 -11.67 -7.82
C GLY A 172 1.05 -11.31 -9.30
N GLY A 173 0.72 -10.05 -9.59
CA GLY A 173 0.44 -9.55 -10.94
C GLY A 173 -0.97 -9.86 -11.48
N ILE A 174 -1.79 -10.63 -10.75
CA ILE A 174 -3.18 -10.89 -11.14
C ILE A 174 -4.07 -9.79 -10.57
N SER A 175 -4.83 -9.13 -11.44
CA SER A 175 -5.76 -8.05 -11.06
C SER A 175 -7.08 -8.57 -10.53
N TYR A 176 -7.57 -7.91 -9.48
CA TYR A 176 -8.83 -8.16 -8.80
C TYR A 176 -9.57 -6.83 -8.59
N ASN A 177 -10.89 -6.92 -8.43
CA ASN A 177 -11.71 -5.79 -8.03
C ASN A 177 -12.55 -6.17 -6.81
N MET A 178 -12.45 -5.38 -5.74
CA MET A 178 -13.10 -5.63 -4.47
C MET A 178 -14.64 -5.73 -4.60
N ASN A 179 -15.25 -4.99 -5.52
CA ASN A 179 -16.70 -5.04 -5.74
C ASN A 179 -17.16 -6.34 -6.38
N THR A 180 -16.33 -6.95 -7.24
CA THR A 180 -16.68 -8.16 -7.99
C THR A 180 -16.24 -9.46 -7.30
N LEU A 181 -15.49 -9.37 -6.19
CA LEU A 181 -15.08 -10.56 -5.45
C LEU A 181 -16.31 -11.31 -4.90
N PRO A 182 -16.28 -12.66 -4.94
CA PRO A 182 -17.25 -13.47 -4.23
C PRO A 182 -17.32 -13.09 -2.75
N ILE A 183 -18.54 -13.09 -2.20
CA ILE A 183 -18.77 -12.82 -0.78
C ILE A 183 -18.90 -14.16 -0.07
N ALA A 184 -17.96 -14.44 0.83
CA ALA A 184 -18.03 -15.56 1.75
C ALA A 184 -18.58 -15.07 3.08
N ASN A 185 -19.54 -15.80 3.64
CA ASN A 185 -20.00 -15.62 5.01
C ASN A 185 -20.29 -17.00 5.60
N PRO A 186 -19.74 -17.36 6.77
CA PRO A 186 -18.93 -16.54 7.69
C PRO A 186 -17.42 -16.46 7.35
N GLU A 187 -16.69 -15.59 8.05
CA GLU A 187 -15.21 -15.43 7.97
C GLU A 187 -14.48 -16.72 8.43
N PRO A 188 -13.41 -17.17 7.71
CA PRO A 188 -12.58 -18.26 8.19
C PRO A 188 -11.80 -17.88 9.44
N LEU A 189 -11.71 -18.81 10.38
CA LEU A 189 -10.93 -18.59 11.60
C LEU A 189 -9.74 -19.54 11.65
N CYS A 190 -8.59 -19.04 12.10
CA CYS A 190 -7.43 -19.85 12.43
C CYS A 190 -7.20 -19.78 13.94
N ARG A 191 -7.34 -20.91 14.64
CA ARG A 191 -7.13 -20.99 16.10
C ARG A 191 -6.09 -22.05 16.40
N SER A 192 -4.97 -21.65 17.00
CA SER A 192 -3.86 -22.57 17.36
C SER A 192 -3.37 -23.42 16.17
N GLY A 193 -3.33 -22.83 14.97
CA GLY A 193 -2.93 -23.53 13.73
C GLY A 193 -3.99 -24.46 13.14
N GLN A 194 -5.19 -24.50 13.72
CA GLN A 194 -6.32 -25.24 13.20
C GLN A 194 -7.29 -24.30 12.49
N LEU A 195 -7.60 -24.65 11.24
CA LEU A 195 -8.60 -23.97 10.45
C LEU A 195 -9.99 -24.35 10.95
N TYR A 196 -10.79 -23.35 11.33
CA TYR A 196 -12.19 -23.50 11.64
C TYR A 196 -13.00 -22.97 10.46
N ASN A 197 -13.50 -23.92 9.66
CA ASN A 197 -14.45 -23.63 8.59
C ASN A 197 -15.85 -23.55 9.19
N PRO A 198 -16.56 -22.43 9.01
CA PRO A 198 -17.93 -22.35 9.46
C PRO A 198 -18.83 -23.32 8.68
N ALA A 199 -19.93 -23.75 9.30
CA ALA A 199 -20.92 -24.60 8.65
C ALA A 199 -21.45 -23.94 7.36
N GLY A 200 -21.50 -24.68 6.26
CA GLY A 200 -21.96 -24.19 4.95
C GLY A 200 -20.88 -23.62 4.04
N TRP A 201 -19.60 -23.73 4.40
CA TRP A 201 -18.50 -23.44 3.49
C TRP A 201 -18.43 -24.47 2.35
N PRO A 202 -18.54 -24.03 1.08
CA PRO A 202 -18.50 -24.90 -0.10
C PRO A 202 -17.09 -25.32 -0.52
#